data_AF-A0A3B5M781-F1
#
_entry.id   AF-A0A3B5M781-F1
#
_cell.length_a   1.000
_cell.length_b   1.000
_cell.length_c   1.000
_cell.angle_alpha   90.00
_cell.angle_beta   90.00
_cell.angle_gamma   90.00
#
_symmetry.space_group_name_H-M   'P 1'
#
loop_
_entity.id
_entity.type
_entity.pdbx_description
1 polymer ?
#
loop_
_entity_poly.entity_id
_entity_poly.type
_entity_poly.pdbx_seq_one_letter_code
_entity_poly.pdbx_strand_id
1 'polypeptide(L)'
;MSVESKKTRQACCSKLKLFLVSLAFVYFAKAFGGSYMKSSITQIERRFDIPSSLIGVIDGSFEMGNLLVIAFVSYFGAKLHRPRLIGIGCLVMAAGSFIVALPHFLQGPYKYETSMSHNTQVNSTENILPCLSNHSLSEKDEVPDVEAMKACEKAVGSSMWIYVFLGNVLRGIGETPIMPLGISYLDDFSKHENTPFYLACIHTTGILGPMFGFMLGSFLAKTYVDIGFVDLDSITINYKDSRWVGAWWLGFILTGVVILLSSIPFFFLPKSLPKQGEEEDGGNKSTELASGPEQESFLPDENEDGEDKEKAVTFKEMAKDFVPSLKRLFRNSIYSMMILTHLVAVNGFIGLITFKPKFMEQIYGQAASKAIFLIVSYNYSTLLSPCNMGCSCSMKHWDPVCAYNGMTYASPCLAGCQTATGTGKAMVFHNCTCVGDFMTPAANMSAVLGQCSRKSDCDYKFKIYMALTVAGAFISACGATPGYIVLLRSIQPDLKSLALGMQTLIVRTLGGIPPPIYFGALIDRTCLKWGTKQCGGRGACRLYDSNAFRMTFVGLVTGLYFLANVLWGILYVKIIKRQKKLALRNQAKDNALEGNTQNNGRANISISTNKEEENKESSI
;
A
#
# COMPACT_ATOMS: atom_id res chain seq x y z
N MET A 1 36.02 -16.07 -57.05
CA MET A 1 34.89 -15.48 -56.30
C MET A 1 34.89 -16.09 -54.90
N SER A 2 35.33 -15.35 -53.88
CA SER A 2 35.07 -15.74 -52.49
C SER A 2 33.61 -15.40 -52.16
N VAL A 3 32.89 -16.33 -51.53
CA VAL A 3 31.55 -16.05 -50.99
C VAL A 3 31.75 -15.34 -49.66
N GLU A 4 31.56 -14.02 -49.68
CA GLU A 4 31.65 -13.19 -48.48
C GLU A 4 30.55 -13.57 -47.49
N SER A 5 30.92 -14.07 -46.31
CA SER A 5 29.92 -14.46 -45.31
C SER A 5 29.23 -13.21 -44.78
N LYS A 6 27.91 -13.14 -44.93
CA LYS A 6 27.10 -12.06 -44.36
C LYS A 6 27.28 -12.06 -42.85
N LYS A 7 28.05 -11.11 -42.31
CA LYS A 7 28.02 -10.78 -40.88
C LYS A 7 26.59 -10.40 -40.50
N THR A 8 25.91 -11.30 -39.79
CA THR A 8 24.59 -11.06 -39.22
C THR A 8 24.67 -9.83 -38.33
N ARG A 9 23.81 -8.85 -38.60
CA ARG A 9 23.78 -7.54 -37.93
C ARG A 9 23.68 -7.76 -36.42
N GLN A 10 24.77 -7.49 -35.69
CA GLN A 10 24.86 -7.73 -34.24
C GLN A 10 23.77 -6.90 -33.54
N ALA A 11 22.89 -7.57 -32.80
CA ALA A 11 21.77 -6.89 -32.14
C ALA A 11 22.32 -5.88 -31.12
N CYS A 12 21.87 -4.63 -31.20
CA CYS A 12 22.44 -3.49 -30.46
C CYS A 12 22.37 -3.61 -28.92
N CYS A 13 21.66 -4.62 -28.40
CA CYS A 13 21.67 -5.02 -26.99
C CYS A 13 21.69 -6.54 -26.88
N SER A 14 22.51 -7.08 -25.96
CA SER A 14 22.39 -8.47 -25.51
C SER A 14 20.98 -8.71 -24.96
N LYS A 15 20.40 -9.89 -25.25
CA LYS A 15 19.05 -10.26 -24.79
C LYS A 15 18.92 -10.24 -23.27
N LEU A 16 20.01 -10.49 -22.53
CA LEU A 16 20.07 -10.36 -21.07
C LEU A 16 19.92 -8.88 -20.63
N LYS A 17 20.59 -7.94 -21.31
CA LYS A 17 20.44 -6.50 -21.06
C LYS A 17 19.02 -6.02 -21.38
N LEU A 18 18.39 -6.56 -22.43
CA LEU A 18 16.98 -6.27 -22.75
C LEU A 18 16.03 -6.78 -21.66
N PHE A 19 16.24 -8.01 -21.15
CA PHE A 19 15.48 -8.53 -20.01
C PHE A 19 15.66 -7.67 -18.76
N LEU A 20 16.90 -7.28 -18.43
CA LEU A 20 17.22 -6.41 -17.28
C LEU A 20 16.49 -5.06 -17.34
N VAL A 21 16.54 -4.37 -18.48
CA VAL A 21 15.84 -3.08 -18.68
C VAL A 21 14.33 -3.26 -18.61
N SER A 22 13.80 -4.33 -19.21
CA SER A 22 12.36 -4.63 -19.18
C SER A 22 11.88 -4.91 -17.75
N LEU A 23 12.64 -5.69 -16.97
CA LEU A 23 12.32 -6.01 -15.58
C LEU A 23 12.43 -4.78 -14.67
N ALA A 24 13.44 -3.93 -14.85
CA ALA A 24 13.56 -2.66 -14.14
C ALA A 24 12.36 -1.72 -14.44
N PHE A 25 11.91 -1.66 -15.70
CA PHE A 25 10.75 -0.86 -16.09
C PHE A 25 9.43 -1.41 -15.52
N VAL A 26 9.25 -2.74 -15.45
CA VAL A 26 8.10 -3.36 -14.76
C VAL A 26 8.13 -3.07 -13.26
N TYR A 27 9.31 -3.09 -12.62
CA TYR A 27 9.46 -2.73 -11.21
C TYR A 27 9.10 -1.26 -10.94
N PHE A 28 9.48 -0.35 -11.82
CA PHE A 28 9.01 1.04 -11.80
C PHE A 28 7.48 1.11 -11.96
N ALA A 29 6.93 0.49 -13.01
CA ALA A 29 5.51 0.56 -13.36
C ALA A 29 4.60 -0.02 -12.26
N LYS A 30 4.96 -1.15 -11.65
CA LYS A 30 4.17 -1.73 -10.54
C LYS A 30 4.19 -0.84 -9.29
N ALA A 31 5.33 -0.22 -8.97
CA ALA A 31 5.46 0.64 -7.79
C ALA A 31 4.83 2.04 -8.01
N PHE A 32 4.86 2.55 -9.25
CA PHE A 32 4.10 3.70 -9.73
C PHE A 32 2.59 3.47 -9.60
N GLY A 33 2.08 2.34 -10.10
CA GLY A 33 0.69 1.95 -9.94
C GLY A 33 0.27 1.75 -8.48
N GLY A 34 1.13 1.13 -7.66
CA GLY A 34 0.86 0.86 -6.24
C GLY A 34 0.75 2.13 -5.40
N SER A 35 1.70 3.07 -5.54
CA SER A 35 1.64 4.37 -4.86
C SER A 35 0.48 5.24 -5.34
N TYR A 36 0.11 5.17 -6.63
CA TYR A 36 -1.08 5.86 -7.12
C TYR A 36 -2.35 5.39 -6.41
N MET A 37 -2.54 4.06 -6.25
CA MET A 37 -3.66 3.50 -5.48
C MET A 37 -3.73 4.11 -4.07
N LYS A 38 -2.61 4.10 -3.33
CA LYS A 38 -2.53 4.71 -1.98
C LYS A 38 -2.89 6.21 -1.99
N SER A 39 -2.48 6.95 -3.01
CA SER A 39 -2.80 8.39 -3.15
C SER A 39 -4.28 8.66 -3.47
N SER A 40 -4.94 7.74 -4.17
CA SER A 40 -6.33 7.87 -4.62
C SER A 40 -7.38 7.53 -3.56
N ILE A 41 -6.96 6.92 -2.44
CA ILE A 41 -7.84 6.41 -1.37
C ILE A 41 -8.91 7.41 -0.93
N THR A 42 -8.55 8.66 -0.61
CA THR A 42 -9.54 9.63 -0.09
C THR A 42 -10.54 10.09 -1.14
N GLN A 43 -10.22 9.94 -2.43
CA GLN A 43 -11.10 10.28 -3.55
C GLN A 43 -12.09 9.15 -3.83
N ILE A 44 -11.62 7.89 -3.78
CA ILE A 44 -12.46 6.68 -3.84
C ILE A 44 -13.46 6.67 -2.67
N GLU A 45 -12.96 6.96 -1.46
CA GLU A 45 -13.78 7.04 -0.24
C GLU A 45 -14.96 8.01 -0.39
N ARG A 46 -14.69 9.23 -0.86
CA ARG A 46 -15.69 10.28 -1.08
C ARG A 46 -16.61 10.00 -2.27
N ARG A 47 -16.12 9.36 -3.33
CA ARG A 47 -16.90 9.03 -4.53
C ARG A 47 -17.98 7.99 -4.23
N PHE A 48 -17.65 6.96 -3.45
CA PHE A 48 -18.58 5.89 -3.10
C PHE A 48 -19.26 6.09 -1.74
N ASP A 49 -18.91 7.16 -1.02
CA ASP A 49 -19.42 7.51 0.31
C ASP A 49 -19.31 6.31 1.29
N ILE A 50 -18.09 5.78 1.43
CA ILE A 50 -17.76 4.58 2.22
C ILE A 50 -16.85 4.90 3.42
N PRO A 51 -16.91 4.11 4.51
CA PRO A 51 -16.05 4.31 5.68
C PRO A 51 -14.58 3.90 5.43
N SER A 52 -13.66 4.45 6.22
CA SER A 52 -12.21 4.20 6.09
C SER A 52 -11.84 2.73 6.31
N SER A 53 -12.60 2.03 7.15
CA SER A 53 -12.50 0.59 7.39
C SER A 53 -12.77 -0.25 6.12
N LEU A 54 -13.78 0.10 5.31
CA LEU A 54 -14.06 -0.59 4.04
C LEU A 54 -13.02 -0.26 2.97
N ILE A 55 -12.52 0.99 2.94
CA ILE A 55 -11.32 1.36 2.18
C ILE A 55 -10.12 0.47 2.55
N GLY A 56 -9.95 0.15 3.83
CA GLY A 56 -8.93 -0.79 4.30
C GLY A 56 -9.07 -2.20 3.71
N VAL A 57 -10.30 -2.70 3.58
CA VAL A 57 -10.58 -3.99 2.91
C VAL A 57 -10.27 -3.92 1.42
N ILE A 58 -10.65 -2.83 0.74
CA ILE A 58 -10.34 -2.60 -0.68
C ILE A 58 -8.83 -2.56 -0.91
N ASP A 59 -8.08 -1.85 -0.07
CA ASP A 59 -6.62 -1.76 -0.16
C ASP A 59 -5.94 -3.11 0.11
N GLY A 60 -6.34 -3.82 1.18
CA GLY A 60 -5.84 -5.16 1.52
C GLY A 60 -6.16 -6.25 0.47
N SER A 61 -7.16 -6.04 -0.38
CA SER A 61 -7.54 -6.99 -1.43
C SER A 61 -6.44 -7.23 -2.48
N PHE A 62 -5.49 -6.30 -2.63
CA PHE A 62 -4.27 -6.51 -3.42
C PHE A 62 -3.47 -7.71 -2.92
N GLU A 63 -3.24 -7.79 -1.61
CA GLU A 63 -2.48 -8.89 -1.01
C GLU A 63 -3.30 -10.18 -0.99
N MET A 64 -4.63 -10.10 -0.86
CA MET A 64 -5.51 -11.26 -1.06
C MET A 64 -5.32 -11.86 -2.47
N GLY A 65 -5.33 -11.01 -3.51
CA GLY A 65 -5.09 -11.43 -4.89
C GLY A 65 -3.72 -12.07 -5.09
N ASN A 66 -2.67 -11.50 -4.50
CA ASN A 66 -1.31 -12.06 -4.60
C ASN A 66 -1.22 -13.45 -3.92
N LEU A 67 -1.80 -13.58 -2.72
CA LEU A 67 -1.81 -14.83 -1.95
C LEU A 67 -2.52 -15.99 -2.66
N LEU A 68 -3.56 -15.72 -3.45
CA LEU A 68 -4.30 -16.76 -4.20
C LEU A 68 -3.43 -17.51 -5.22
N VAL A 69 -2.41 -16.86 -5.79
CA VAL A 69 -1.62 -17.41 -6.90
C VAL A 69 -0.13 -17.58 -6.60
N ILE A 70 0.41 -16.99 -5.52
CA ILE A 70 1.86 -17.00 -5.23
C ILE A 70 2.45 -18.41 -5.09
N ALA A 71 1.74 -19.35 -4.47
CA ALA A 71 2.21 -20.73 -4.33
C ALA A 71 2.30 -21.44 -5.69
N PHE A 72 1.25 -21.30 -6.51
CA PHE A 72 1.19 -21.89 -7.85
C PHE A 72 2.28 -21.31 -8.77
N VAL A 73 2.40 -19.98 -8.81
CA VAL A 73 3.37 -19.27 -9.65
C VAL A 73 4.81 -19.56 -9.22
N SER A 74 5.09 -19.67 -7.92
CA SER A 74 6.44 -19.96 -7.43
C SER A 74 6.88 -21.41 -7.73
N TYR A 75 5.98 -22.38 -7.66
CA TYR A 75 6.31 -23.79 -7.92
C TYR A 75 6.28 -24.16 -9.41
N PHE A 76 5.18 -23.83 -10.12
CA PHE A 76 5.01 -24.21 -11.53
C PHE A 76 5.61 -23.18 -12.49
N GLY A 77 5.60 -21.89 -12.13
CA GLY A 77 6.08 -20.82 -13.02
C GLY A 77 7.55 -20.93 -13.39
N ALA A 78 8.39 -21.49 -12.50
CA ALA A 78 9.81 -21.73 -12.77
C ALA A 78 10.05 -22.77 -13.89
N LYS A 79 9.13 -23.72 -14.07
CA LYS A 79 9.16 -24.78 -15.11
C LYS A 79 8.59 -24.32 -16.45
N LEU A 80 7.76 -23.27 -16.43
CA LEU A 80 7.13 -22.65 -17.60
C LEU A 80 8.05 -21.61 -18.26
N HIS A 81 7.57 -20.97 -19.32
CA HIS A 81 8.32 -19.93 -20.03
C HIS A 81 8.32 -18.62 -19.22
N ARG A 82 9.25 -18.50 -18.26
CA ARG A 82 9.27 -17.43 -17.24
C ARG A 82 9.02 -16.01 -17.78
N PRO A 83 9.69 -15.51 -18.84
CA PRO A 83 9.40 -14.18 -19.39
C PRO A 83 7.93 -14.00 -19.81
N ARG A 84 7.36 -14.91 -20.60
CA ARG A 84 5.95 -14.84 -21.03
C ARG A 84 4.98 -14.86 -19.85
N LEU A 85 5.28 -15.59 -18.77
CA LEU A 85 4.44 -15.61 -17.57
C LEU A 85 4.49 -14.29 -16.79
N ILE A 86 5.65 -13.60 -16.77
CA ILE A 86 5.76 -12.21 -16.28
C ILE A 86 4.94 -11.26 -17.17
N GLY A 87 5.03 -11.41 -18.50
CA GLY A 87 4.24 -10.63 -19.47
C GLY A 87 2.73 -10.79 -19.26
N ILE A 88 2.24 -12.02 -19.11
CA ILE A 88 0.84 -12.33 -18.78
C ILE A 88 0.43 -11.69 -17.44
N GLY A 89 1.28 -11.77 -16.40
CA GLY A 89 1.03 -11.07 -15.13
C GLY A 89 0.85 -9.56 -15.31
N CYS A 90 1.71 -8.92 -16.12
CA CYS A 90 1.60 -7.51 -16.44
C CYS A 90 0.30 -7.16 -17.20
N LEU A 91 -0.17 -8.04 -18.11
CA LEU A 91 -1.46 -7.88 -18.78
C LEU A 91 -2.64 -7.97 -17.79
N VAL A 92 -2.61 -8.93 -16.86
CA VAL A 92 -3.64 -9.06 -15.80
C VAL A 92 -3.63 -7.85 -14.87
N MET A 93 -2.45 -7.32 -14.54
CA MET A 93 -2.31 -6.10 -13.73
C MET A 93 -2.77 -4.82 -14.47
N ALA A 94 -2.61 -4.76 -15.80
CA ALA A 94 -3.19 -3.71 -16.64
C ALA A 94 -4.73 -3.78 -16.61
N ALA A 95 -5.29 -4.96 -16.89
CA ALA A 95 -6.73 -5.20 -16.88
C ALA A 95 -7.36 -4.85 -15.51
N GLY A 96 -6.75 -5.28 -14.41
CA GLY A 96 -7.18 -4.91 -13.06
C GLY A 96 -7.17 -3.38 -12.84
N SER A 97 -6.18 -2.66 -13.37
CA SER A 97 -6.13 -1.19 -13.28
C SER A 97 -7.26 -0.52 -14.08
N PHE A 98 -7.57 -1.00 -15.28
CA PHE A 98 -8.72 -0.49 -16.05
C PHE A 98 -10.07 -0.81 -15.38
N ILE A 99 -10.20 -1.98 -14.75
CA ILE A 99 -11.39 -2.36 -13.96
C ILE A 99 -11.57 -1.44 -12.74
N VAL A 100 -10.49 -1.00 -12.08
CA VAL A 100 -10.59 0.02 -11.02
C VAL A 100 -11.17 1.34 -11.55
N ALA A 101 -10.80 1.77 -12.77
CA ALA A 101 -11.31 3.01 -13.37
C ALA A 101 -12.78 2.90 -13.85
N LEU A 102 -13.24 1.69 -14.18
CA LEU A 102 -14.52 1.43 -14.85
C LEU A 102 -15.77 2.06 -14.18
N PRO A 103 -15.93 2.08 -12.84
CA PRO A 103 -17.09 2.69 -12.17
C PRO A 103 -17.39 4.14 -12.54
N HIS A 104 -16.36 4.93 -12.87
CA HIS A 104 -16.58 6.33 -13.25
C HIS A 104 -17.46 6.44 -14.50
N PHE A 105 -17.21 5.59 -15.49
CA PHE A 105 -17.94 5.57 -16.76
C PHE A 105 -19.34 4.92 -16.64
N LEU A 106 -19.57 4.10 -15.61
CA LEU A 106 -20.85 3.41 -15.40
C LEU A 106 -21.82 4.18 -14.49
N GLN A 107 -21.33 5.01 -13.57
CA GLN A 107 -22.17 5.62 -12.52
C GLN A 107 -22.70 7.02 -12.83
N GLY A 108 -22.32 7.60 -13.98
CA GLY A 108 -22.68 8.97 -14.37
C GLY A 108 -22.00 10.06 -13.52
N PRO A 109 -22.38 11.34 -13.72
CA PRO A 109 -21.75 12.48 -13.06
C PRO A 109 -21.84 12.44 -11.52
N TYR A 110 -20.85 12.99 -10.84
CA TYR A 110 -20.83 13.11 -9.39
C TYR A 110 -21.92 14.06 -8.89
N LYS A 111 -22.88 13.52 -8.14
CA LYS A 111 -23.86 14.30 -7.39
C LYS A 111 -23.40 14.42 -5.94
N TYR A 112 -23.16 15.66 -5.50
CA TYR A 112 -22.91 16.00 -4.10
C TYR A 112 -24.12 16.77 -3.55
N GLU A 113 -24.45 16.54 -2.28
CA GLU A 113 -25.49 17.35 -1.63
C GLU A 113 -25.03 18.80 -1.47
N THR A 114 -25.97 19.71 -1.73
CA THR A 114 -25.86 21.14 -1.44
C THR A 114 -27.14 21.58 -0.73
N SER A 115 -26.99 22.51 0.21
CA SER A 115 -28.10 23.20 0.88
C SER A 115 -28.82 24.20 -0.03
N MET A 116 -28.29 24.44 -1.24
CA MET A 116 -28.88 25.30 -2.26
C MET A 116 -29.64 24.43 -3.26
N SER A 117 -30.93 24.22 -3.01
CA SER A 117 -31.82 23.49 -3.92
C SER A 117 -32.16 24.34 -5.15
N HIS A 118 -31.64 23.96 -6.32
CA HIS A 118 -32.12 24.47 -7.61
C HIS A 118 -33.55 23.98 -7.87
N ASN A 119 -34.55 24.82 -7.60
CA ASN A 119 -35.85 24.71 -8.28
C ASN A 119 -35.65 25.14 -9.74
N THR A 120 -35.38 24.19 -10.62
CA THR A 120 -35.21 24.42 -12.07
C THR A 120 -36.56 24.59 -12.79
N GLN A 121 -37.39 25.52 -12.31
CA GLN A 121 -38.56 26.01 -13.06
C GLN A 121 -38.76 27.52 -12.92
N VAL A 122 -38.85 28.15 -14.10
CA VAL A 122 -39.30 29.51 -14.43
C VAL A 122 -38.33 30.67 -14.16
N ASN A 123 -38.21 31.51 -15.19
CA ASN A 123 -37.50 32.78 -15.25
C ASN A 123 -37.85 33.72 -14.07
N SER A 124 -36.91 33.90 -13.14
CA SER A 124 -36.87 35.09 -12.27
C SER A 124 -35.44 35.35 -11.79
N THR A 125 -35.09 36.63 -11.64
CA THR A 125 -33.81 37.10 -11.09
C THR A 125 -33.83 37.02 -9.55
N GLU A 126 -34.13 35.84 -8.99
CA GLU A 126 -34.26 35.70 -7.53
C GLU A 126 -32.92 35.42 -6.85
N ASN A 127 -32.62 36.22 -5.83
CA ASN A 127 -31.51 35.98 -4.92
C ASN A 127 -31.74 34.62 -4.23
N ILE A 128 -30.80 33.68 -4.37
CA ILE A 128 -30.92 32.38 -3.69
C ILE A 128 -30.88 32.63 -2.18
N LEU A 129 -31.99 32.34 -1.48
CA LEU A 129 -32.14 32.51 -0.03
C LEU A 129 -31.69 31.23 0.71
N PRO A 130 -30.53 31.23 1.40
CA PRO A 130 -30.07 30.05 2.14
C PRO A 130 -30.82 29.85 3.47
N CYS A 131 -31.37 30.93 4.04
CA CYS A 131 -32.25 30.94 5.19
C CYS A 131 -33.68 31.26 4.71
N LEU A 132 -34.56 30.25 4.74
CA LEU A 132 -35.99 30.42 4.52
C LEU A 132 -36.70 30.40 5.87
N SER A 133 -37.33 31.52 6.23
CA SER A 133 -37.98 31.72 7.54
C SER A 133 -39.42 31.22 7.63
N ASN A 134 -39.97 30.67 6.53
CA ASN A 134 -41.42 30.50 6.39
C ASN A 134 -41.85 29.20 5.69
N HIS A 135 -41.14 28.10 5.94
CA HIS A 135 -41.72 26.77 5.72
C HIS A 135 -42.10 26.17 7.07
N SER A 136 -43.40 25.96 7.28
CA SER A 136 -43.85 25.00 8.28
C SER A 136 -43.26 23.65 7.89
N LEU A 137 -42.34 23.15 8.71
CA LEU A 137 -41.91 21.76 8.61
C LEU A 137 -43.10 20.90 9.04
N SER A 138 -43.92 20.53 8.05
CA SER A 138 -44.53 19.20 8.09
C SER A 138 -43.42 18.20 7.81
N GLU A 139 -42.47 18.09 8.74
CA GLU A 139 -41.86 16.79 9.03
C GLU A 139 -42.99 15.92 9.55
N LYS A 140 -43.76 15.35 8.61
CA LYS A 140 -44.14 13.98 8.83
C LYS A 140 -42.84 13.22 8.99
N ASP A 141 -42.65 12.63 10.17
CA ASP A 141 -41.88 11.40 10.31
C ASP A 141 -42.59 10.30 9.49
N GLU A 142 -42.59 10.44 8.16
CA GLU A 142 -42.73 9.30 7.27
C GLU A 142 -41.47 8.47 7.50
N VAL A 143 -41.59 7.55 8.47
CA VAL A 143 -40.71 6.40 8.65
C VAL A 143 -40.44 5.87 7.25
N PRO A 144 -39.20 6.01 6.74
CA PRO A 144 -38.94 5.72 5.35
C PRO A 144 -39.26 4.24 5.14
N ASP A 145 -40.18 3.98 4.22
CA ASP A 145 -40.70 2.63 3.99
C ASP A 145 -39.49 1.69 3.84
N VAL A 146 -39.45 0.67 4.69
CA VAL A 146 -38.34 -0.26 4.78
C VAL A 146 -38.18 -1.03 3.46
N GLU A 147 -39.26 -1.15 2.68
CA GLU A 147 -39.26 -1.77 1.37
C GLU A 147 -38.77 -0.80 0.29
N ALA A 148 -39.19 0.47 0.30
CA ALA A 148 -38.60 1.54 -0.52
C ALA A 148 -37.10 1.78 -0.22
N MET A 149 -36.66 1.74 1.04
CA MET A 149 -35.24 1.82 1.39
C MET A 149 -34.45 0.62 0.86
N LYS A 150 -34.94 -0.62 1.07
CA LYS A 150 -34.31 -1.84 0.51
C LYS A 150 -34.31 -1.85 -1.01
N ALA A 151 -35.35 -1.30 -1.65
CA ALA A 151 -35.42 -1.13 -3.10
C ALA A 151 -34.43 -0.08 -3.60
N CYS A 152 -34.29 1.05 -2.91
CA CYS A 152 -33.30 2.09 -3.19
C CYS A 152 -31.86 1.56 -3.03
N GLU A 153 -31.60 0.82 -1.94
CA GLU A 153 -30.30 0.17 -1.68
C GLU A 153 -29.95 -0.87 -2.75
N LYS A 154 -30.96 -1.51 -3.38
CA LYS A 154 -30.83 -2.33 -4.59
C LYS A 154 -30.67 -1.53 -5.90
N ALA A 155 -31.27 -0.35 -6.01
CA ALA A 155 -31.43 0.38 -7.27
C ALA A 155 -30.37 1.46 -7.51
N VAL A 156 -29.65 1.95 -6.48
CA VAL A 156 -28.74 3.10 -6.60
C VAL A 156 -27.31 2.76 -6.19
N GLY A 157 -26.47 2.34 -7.14
CA GLY A 157 -24.99 2.42 -7.08
C GLY A 157 -24.25 1.65 -5.97
N SER A 158 -24.96 0.95 -5.09
CA SER A 158 -24.50 0.45 -3.78
C SER A 158 -23.29 -0.51 -3.80
N SER A 159 -22.98 -1.07 -4.99
CA SER A 159 -21.91 -2.06 -5.19
C SER A 159 -20.84 -1.65 -6.20
N MET A 160 -20.80 -0.40 -6.68
CA MET A 160 -19.78 -0.01 -7.70
C MET A 160 -18.35 -0.02 -7.16
N TRP A 161 -18.16 0.10 -5.84
CA TRP A 161 -16.87 -0.10 -5.18
C TRP A 161 -16.35 -1.55 -5.29
N ILE A 162 -17.20 -2.53 -5.62
CA ILE A 162 -16.78 -3.92 -5.85
C ILE A 162 -15.88 -4.03 -7.08
N TYR A 163 -16.04 -3.19 -8.10
CA TYR A 163 -15.10 -3.14 -9.23
C TYR A 163 -13.71 -2.65 -8.79
N VAL A 164 -13.64 -1.68 -7.86
CA VAL A 164 -12.37 -1.24 -7.27
C VAL A 164 -11.71 -2.39 -6.49
N PHE A 165 -12.48 -3.13 -5.70
CA PHE A 165 -12.02 -4.33 -5.00
C PHE A 165 -11.50 -5.40 -6.00
N LEU A 166 -12.32 -5.81 -6.97
CA LEU A 166 -11.98 -6.85 -7.95
C LEU A 166 -10.78 -6.45 -8.83
N GLY A 167 -10.72 -5.20 -9.26
CA GLY A 167 -9.59 -4.67 -10.02
C GLY A 167 -8.29 -4.65 -9.21
N ASN A 168 -8.36 -4.39 -7.89
CA ASN A 168 -7.19 -4.45 -7.02
C ASN A 168 -6.76 -5.89 -6.70
N VAL A 169 -7.70 -6.84 -6.55
CA VAL A 169 -7.40 -8.29 -6.52
C VAL A 169 -6.69 -8.74 -7.79
N LEU A 170 -7.18 -8.36 -8.97
CA LEU A 170 -6.54 -8.67 -10.26
C LEU A 170 -5.14 -8.05 -10.38
N ARG A 171 -4.94 -6.83 -9.87
CA ARG A 171 -3.60 -6.22 -9.78
C ARG A 171 -2.67 -7.04 -8.87
N GLY A 172 -3.17 -7.56 -7.76
CA GLY A 172 -2.43 -8.47 -6.87
C GLY A 172 -1.99 -9.76 -7.57
N ILE A 173 -2.93 -10.41 -8.27
CA ILE A 173 -2.67 -11.62 -9.08
C ILE A 173 -1.61 -11.34 -10.16
N GLY A 174 -1.72 -10.21 -10.85
CA GLY A 174 -0.79 -9.81 -11.90
C GLY A 174 0.61 -9.41 -11.41
N GLU A 175 0.73 -8.93 -10.17
CA GLU A 175 2.03 -8.61 -9.55
C GLU A 175 2.84 -9.88 -9.26
N THR A 176 2.17 -10.96 -8.86
CA THR A 176 2.77 -12.18 -8.32
C THR A 176 3.94 -12.76 -9.14
N PRO A 177 3.88 -12.97 -10.47
CA PRO A 177 5.00 -13.56 -11.22
C PRO A 177 6.23 -12.67 -11.33
N ILE A 178 6.09 -11.34 -11.19
CA ILE A 178 7.13 -10.37 -11.56
C ILE A 178 8.41 -10.59 -10.77
N MET A 179 8.32 -10.67 -9.44
CA MET A 179 9.49 -10.78 -8.56
C MET A 179 10.13 -12.18 -8.57
N PRO A 180 9.42 -13.29 -8.26
CA PRO A 180 10.05 -14.61 -8.16
C PRO A 180 10.57 -15.11 -9.52
N LEU A 181 9.82 -14.91 -10.61
CA LEU A 181 10.26 -15.35 -11.94
C LEU A 181 11.26 -14.38 -12.56
N GLY A 182 11.15 -13.09 -12.25
CA GLY A 182 12.09 -12.06 -12.71
C GLY A 182 13.49 -12.24 -12.15
N ILE A 183 13.60 -12.40 -10.82
CA ILE A 183 14.88 -12.58 -10.12
C ILE A 183 15.51 -13.93 -10.49
N SER A 184 14.75 -15.03 -10.50
CA SER A 184 15.30 -16.35 -10.84
C SER A 184 15.76 -16.43 -12.30
N TYR A 185 15.04 -15.82 -13.25
CA TYR A 185 15.50 -15.77 -14.64
C TYR A 185 16.76 -14.89 -14.80
N LEU A 186 16.89 -13.81 -14.03
CA LEU A 186 18.11 -13.00 -14.04
C LEU A 186 19.32 -13.81 -13.56
N ASP A 187 19.22 -14.44 -12.38
CA ASP A 187 20.33 -15.14 -11.73
C ASP A 187 20.78 -16.39 -12.49
N ASP A 188 19.85 -17.12 -13.15
CA ASP A 188 20.19 -18.27 -14.00
C ASP A 188 21.11 -17.90 -15.19
N PHE A 189 21.03 -16.66 -15.69
CA PHE A 189 21.72 -16.22 -16.92
C PHE A 189 22.81 -15.15 -16.72
N SER A 190 22.87 -14.47 -15.58
CA SER A 190 24.00 -13.58 -15.24
C SER A 190 25.18 -14.33 -14.60
N LYS A 191 26.38 -13.73 -14.63
CA LYS A 191 27.47 -14.17 -13.75
C LYS A 191 27.09 -13.91 -12.29
N HIS A 192 27.37 -14.83 -11.38
CA HIS A 192 27.03 -14.71 -9.95
C HIS A 192 27.66 -13.46 -9.27
N GLU A 193 28.81 -13.00 -9.78
CA GLU A 193 29.46 -11.73 -9.40
C GLU A 193 28.61 -10.50 -9.75
N ASN A 194 27.87 -10.55 -10.88
CA ASN A 194 27.10 -9.44 -11.42
C ASN A 194 25.63 -9.44 -10.97
N THR A 195 25.05 -10.60 -10.60
CA THR A 195 23.65 -10.67 -10.13
C THR A 195 23.32 -9.63 -9.04
N PRO A 196 24.13 -9.45 -7.97
CA PRO A 196 23.83 -8.48 -6.92
C PRO A 196 23.74 -7.03 -7.42
N PHE A 197 24.61 -6.65 -8.37
CA PHE A 197 24.60 -5.33 -8.99
C PHE A 197 23.33 -5.13 -9.85
N TYR A 198 22.97 -6.11 -10.67
CA TYR A 198 21.75 -6.04 -11.48
C TYR A 198 20.48 -5.96 -10.63
N LEU A 199 20.41 -6.69 -9.52
CA LEU A 199 19.32 -6.58 -8.54
C LEU A 199 19.27 -5.19 -7.91
N ALA A 200 20.42 -4.62 -7.52
CA ALA A 200 20.48 -3.26 -6.99
C ALA A 200 19.95 -2.22 -8.00
N CYS A 201 20.28 -2.35 -9.29
CA CYS A 201 19.73 -1.50 -10.36
C CYS A 201 18.20 -1.62 -10.46
N ILE A 202 17.66 -2.84 -10.53
CA ILE A 202 16.21 -3.10 -10.63
C ILE A 202 15.47 -2.48 -9.43
N HIS A 203 15.95 -2.72 -8.20
CA HIS A 203 15.32 -2.19 -7.00
C HIS A 203 15.42 -0.66 -6.93
N THR A 204 16.53 -0.06 -7.33
CA THR A 204 16.70 1.41 -7.39
C THR A 204 15.71 2.04 -8.38
N THR A 205 15.56 1.45 -9.57
CA THR A 205 14.57 1.91 -10.56
C THR A 205 13.13 1.77 -10.04
N GLY A 206 12.83 0.70 -9.29
CA GLY A 206 11.55 0.52 -8.61
C GLY A 206 11.22 1.61 -7.58
N ILE A 207 12.22 2.12 -6.86
CA ILE A 207 12.07 3.17 -5.83
C ILE A 207 11.67 4.53 -6.43
N LEU A 208 11.92 4.77 -7.72
CA LEU A 208 11.44 5.97 -8.42
C LEU A 208 9.91 5.94 -8.63
N GLY A 209 9.31 4.77 -8.83
CA GLY A 209 7.88 4.62 -9.10
C GLY A 209 6.98 5.34 -8.08
N PRO A 210 7.18 5.14 -6.75
CA PRO A 210 6.48 5.86 -5.70
C PRO A 210 6.48 7.38 -5.82
N MET A 211 7.60 7.98 -6.23
CA MET A 211 7.71 9.44 -6.39
C MET A 211 6.75 9.96 -7.46
N PHE A 212 6.76 9.32 -8.64
CA PHE A 212 5.88 9.70 -9.75
C PHE A 212 4.41 9.40 -9.45
N GLY A 213 4.10 8.31 -8.73
CA GLY A 213 2.72 7.92 -8.43
C GLY A 213 2.06 8.84 -7.40
N PHE A 214 2.77 9.22 -6.34
CA PHE A 214 2.28 10.26 -5.41
C PHE A 214 2.19 11.64 -6.07
N MET A 215 3.11 12.00 -6.97
CA MET A 215 3.05 13.25 -7.72
C MET A 215 1.83 13.31 -8.65
N LEU A 216 1.56 12.23 -9.39
CA LEU A 216 0.35 12.09 -10.23
C LEU A 216 -0.93 12.15 -9.38
N GLY A 217 -0.95 11.45 -8.24
CA GLY A 217 -2.04 11.51 -7.27
C GLY A 217 -2.33 12.92 -6.79
N SER A 218 -1.29 13.66 -6.41
CA SER A 218 -1.37 15.05 -5.96
C SER A 218 -1.90 16.00 -7.05
N PHE A 219 -1.55 15.76 -8.31
CA PHE A 219 -2.09 16.50 -9.46
C PHE A 219 -3.57 16.17 -9.72
N LEU A 220 -3.91 14.90 -9.85
CA LEU A 220 -5.29 14.46 -10.17
C LEU A 220 -6.28 14.71 -9.02
N ALA A 221 -5.82 14.78 -7.77
CA ALA A 221 -6.65 15.21 -6.64
C ALA A 221 -7.17 16.65 -6.78
N LYS A 222 -6.47 17.53 -7.50
CA LYS A 222 -6.89 18.93 -7.76
C LYS A 222 -7.84 19.08 -8.95
N THR A 223 -7.86 18.11 -9.85
CA THR A 223 -8.69 18.13 -11.07
C THR A 223 -10.04 17.50 -10.74
N TYR A 224 -11.16 18.16 -11.07
CA TYR A 224 -12.49 17.65 -10.73
C TYR A 224 -12.77 16.28 -11.34
N VAL A 225 -13.51 15.42 -10.64
CA VAL A 225 -13.76 14.03 -11.06
C VAL A 225 -14.42 13.91 -12.44
N ASP A 226 -15.39 14.77 -12.75
CA ASP A 226 -16.12 14.74 -14.05
C ASP A 226 -15.57 15.79 -15.04
N ILE A 227 -14.24 16.00 -15.03
CA ILE A 227 -13.54 16.89 -15.96
C ILE A 227 -13.90 16.54 -17.43
N GLY A 228 -14.37 17.54 -18.19
CA GLY A 228 -14.82 17.37 -19.57
C GLY A 228 -16.26 16.87 -19.74
N PHE A 229 -16.96 16.51 -18.66
CA PHE A 229 -18.38 16.12 -18.68
C PHE A 229 -19.32 17.15 -18.03
N VAL A 230 -18.80 18.04 -17.20
CA VAL A 230 -19.54 19.09 -16.48
C VAL A 230 -18.80 20.42 -16.62
N ASP A 231 -19.55 21.52 -16.75
CA ASP A 231 -18.99 22.88 -16.73
C ASP A 231 -18.40 23.21 -15.36
N LEU A 232 -17.10 23.51 -15.34
CA LEU A 232 -16.32 23.79 -14.13
C LEU A 232 -16.77 25.08 -13.42
N ASP A 233 -17.38 26.01 -14.13
CA ASP A 233 -17.79 27.32 -13.59
C ASP A 233 -19.16 27.25 -12.90
N SER A 234 -19.97 26.23 -13.19
CA SER A 234 -21.17 25.89 -12.42
C SER A 234 -20.87 25.30 -11.03
N ILE A 235 -19.66 24.77 -10.81
CA ILE A 235 -19.30 24.04 -9.59
C ILE A 235 -19.02 25.00 -8.44
N THR A 236 -19.74 24.85 -7.33
CA THR A 236 -19.59 25.67 -6.11
C THR A 236 -18.41 25.22 -5.24
N ILE A 237 -18.08 23.92 -5.24
CA ILE A 237 -17.00 23.37 -4.41
C ILE A 237 -15.59 23.57 -5.00
N ASN A 238 -14.57 23.56 -4.13
CA ASN A 238 -13.16 23.63 -4.49
C ASN A 238 -12.36 22.46 -3.90
N TYR A 239 -11.12 22.28 -4.35
CA TYR A 239 -10.25 21.15 -3.96
C TYR A 239 -9.84 21.08 -2.47
N LYS A 240 -10.29 22.02 -1.62
CA LYS A 240 -10.14 22.01 -0.16
C LYS A 240 -11.43 21.62 0.58
N ASP A 241 -12.57 21.52 -0.11
CA ASP A 241 -13.84 21.07 0.45
C ASP A 241 -13.82 19.53 0.66
N SER A 242 -14.33 19.04 1.79
CA SER A 242 -14.38 17.59 2.08
C SER A 242 -15.41 16.81 1.24
N ARG A 243 -16.17 17.50 0.38
CA ARG A 243 -16.99 16.92 -0.69
C ARG A 243 -16.28 16.82 -2.03
N TRP A 244 -15.12 17.47 -2.20
CA TRP A 244 -14.38 17.40 -3.45
C TRP A 244 -13.85 16.00 -3.73
N VAL A 245 -14.09 15.54 -4.95
CA VAL A 245 -13.55 14.30 -5.52
C VAL A 245 -12.71 14.67 -6.73
N GLY A 246 -11.44 14.27 -6.72
CA GLY A 246 -10.50 14.42 -7.82
C GLY A 246 -10.68 13.37 -8.92
N ALA A 247 -10.04 13.58 -10.07
CA ALA A 247 -10.05 12.68 -11.24
C ALA A 247 -9.23 11.39 -11.02
N TRP A 248 -9.63 10.61 -10.01
CA TRP A 248 -8.93 9.39 -9.56
C TRP A 248 -8.92 8.26 -10.60
N TRP A 249 -9.93 8.19 -11.47
CA TRP A 249 -10.03 7.19 -12.53
C TRP A 249 -8.94 7.35 -13.59
N LEU A 250 -8.54 8.60 -13.89
CA LEU A 250 -7.61 8.91 -14.97
C LEU A 250 -6.20 8.37 -14.72
N GLY A 251 -5.74 8.36 -13.46
CA GLY A 251 -4.44 7.78 -13.12
C GLY A 251 -4.44 6.25 -13.10
N PHE A 252 -5.60 5.60 -12.92
CA PHE A 252 -5.71 4.15 -13.12
C PHE A 252 -5.62 3.76 -14.61
N ILE A 253 -6.16 4.60 -15.50
CA ILE A 253 -5.93 4.44 -16.95
C ILE A 253 -4.45 4.65 -17.27
N LEU A 254 -3.83 5.74 -16.81
CA LEU A 254 -2.42 6.03 -17.09
C LEU A 254 -1.48 4.94 -16.55
N THR A 255 -1.68 4.49 -15.31
CA THR A 255 -0.89 3.39 -14.72
C THR A 255 -1.16 2.05 -15.43
N GLY A 256 -2.40 1.80 -15.86
CA GLY A 256 -2.79 0.66 -16.70
C GLY A 256 -2.10 0.65 -18.07
N VAL A 257 -1.98 1.80 -18.74
CA VAL A 257 -1.25 1.93 -20.02
C VAL A 257 0.26 1.74 -19.80
N VAL A 258 0.85 2.34 -18.76
CA VAL A 258 2.29 2.17 -18.46
C VAL A 258 2.63 0.70 -18.18
N ILE A 259 1.82 -0.02 -17.41
CA ILE A 259 2.07 -1.44 -17.14
C ILE A 259 1.78 -2.34 -18.37
N LEU A 260 0.78 -1.99 -19.20
CA LEU A 260 0.53 -2.66 -20.48
C LEU A 260 1.74 -2.55 -21.42
N LEU A 261 2.29 -1.35 -21.59
CA LEU A 261 3.51 -1.12 -22.39
C LEU A 261 4.72 -1.91 -21.83
N SER A 262 4.84 -1.99 -20.50
CA SER A 262 5.93 -2.76 -19.85
C SER A 262 5.85 -4.27 -20.11
N SER A 263 4.68 -4.80 -20.47
CA SER A 263 4.50 -6.24 -20.76
C SER A 263 5.09 -6.66 -22.10
N ILE A 264 5.13 -5.75 -23.09
CA ILE A 264 5.39 -6.06 -24.50
C ILE A 264 6.75 -6.77 -24.71
N PRO A 265 7.89 -6.32 -24.14
CA PRO A 265 9.19 -6.94 -24.37
C PRO A 265 9.25 -8.42 -23.94
N PHE A 266 8.50 -8.81 -22.91
CA PHE A 266 8.54 -10.15 -22.33
C PHE A 266 8.02 -11.25 -23.25
N PHE A 267 7.19 -10.92 -24.24
CA PHE A 267 6.67 -11.88 -25.23
C PHE A 267 7.72 -12.24 -26.30
N PHE A 268 8.69 -11.36 -26.54
CA PHE A 268 9.76 -11.53 -27.53
C PHE A 268 11.06 -12.12 -26.95
N LEU A 269 11.15 -12.23 -25.62
CA LEU A 269 12.31 -12.83 -24.95
C LEU A 269 12.22 -14.38 -24.99
N PRO A 270 13.35 -15.09 -25.17
CA PRO A 270 13.38 -16.55 -25.29
C PRO A 270 13.13 -17.26 -23.94
N LYS A 271 12.97 -18.60 -23.97
CA LYS A 271 12.82 -19.41 -22.74
C LYS A 271 14.11 -19.49 -21.93
N SER A 272 15.25 -19.49 -22.62
CA SER A 272 16.60 -19.54 -22.05
C SER A 272 17.56 -18.64 -22.84
N LEU A 273 18.68 -18.28 -22.21
CA LEU A 273 19.78 -17.54 -22.80
C LEU A 273 21.09 -18.34 -22.60
N PRO A 274 22.13 -18.12 -23.44
CA PRO A 274 23.48 -18.53 -23.06
C PRO A 274 23.90 -17.76 -21.80
N LYS A 275 24.68 -18.39 -20.91
CA LYS A 275 25.13 -17.73 -19.67
C LYS A 275 26.14 -16.64 -20.03
N GLN A 276 26.08 -15.52 -19.33
CA GLN A 276 26.92 -14.36 -19.60
C GLN A 276 28.42 -14.72 -19.54
N GLY A 277 29.08 -14.83 -20.70
CA GLY A 277 30.49 -15.20 -20.85
C GLY A 277 30.74 -16.43 -21.73
N GLU A 278 29.73 -17.26 -22.00
CA GLU A 278 29.85 -18.45 -22.86
C GLU A 278 29.93 -18.11 -24.36
N GLU A 279 29.51 -16.90 -24.77
CA GLU A 279 29.54 -16.44 -26.17
C GLU A 279 30.97 -16.06 -26.65
N GLU A 280 31.94 -15.83 -25.77
CA GLU A 280 33.30 -15.41 -26.15
C GLU A 280 34.26 -16.58 -26.44
N ASP A 281 33.98 -17.79 -25.92
CA ASP A 281 34.83 -18.97 -26.08
C ASP A 281 34.27 -19.99 -27.11
N GLY A 282 33.06 -19.78 -27.61
CA GLY A 282 32.39 -20.65 -28.61
C GLY A 282 32.98 -20.61 -30.04
N GLY A 283 34.18 -20.06 -30.20
CA GLY A 283 34.82 -19.73 -31.48
C GLY A 283 35.42 -20.90 -32.27
N ASN A 284 35.23 -22.16 -31.87
CA ASN A 284 35.44 -23.35 -32.70
C ASN A 284 35.01 -24.63 -31.96
N LYS A 285 33.83 -25.17 -32.27
CA LYS A 285 33.49 -26.61 -32.24
C LYS A 285 32.08 -26.86 -32.77
N SER A 286 31.99 -27.15 -34.06
CA SER A 286 30.82 -27.81 -34.63
C SER A 286 30.90 -29.31 -34.36
N THR A 287 29.80 -29.88 -33.87
CA THR A 287 29.53 -31.33 -33.79
C THR A 287 30.38 -32.11 -32.79
N GLU A 288 29.93 -32.17 -31.53
CA GLU A 288 29.87 -33.46 -30.81
C GLU A 288 28.87 -33.42 -29.64
N LEU A 289 28.20 -34.56 -29.43
CA LEU A 289 27.21 -34.79 -28.38
C LEU A 289 27.88 -35.57 -27.24
N ALA A 290 28.59 -34.90 -26.33
CA ALA A 290 28.97 -35.47 -25.03
C ALA A 290 29.54 -34.42 -24.04
N SER A 291 29.20 -34.61 -22.75
CA SER A 291 29.96 -34.31 -21.53
C SER A 291 31.00 -33.16 -21.52
N GLY A 292 30.72 -32.14 -20.69
CA GLY A 292 31.70 -31.22 -20.08
C GLY A 292 31.58 -31.26 -18.55
N PRO A 293 32.64 -30.88 -17.80
CA PRO A 293 33.06 -31.67 -16.63
C PRO A 293 32.40 -31.31 -15.30
N GLU A 294 32.41 -32.30 -14.41
CA GLU A 294 32.05 -32.19 -13.00
C GLU A 294 33.10 -31.38 -12.21
N GLN A 295 32.66 -30.63 -11.19
CA GLN A 295 33.45 -30.56 -9.96
C GLN A 295 32.57 -30.40 -8.71
N GLU A 296 32.61 -31.45 -7.87
CA GLU A 296 32.40 -31.46 -6.42
C GLU A 296 31.00 -31.06 -5.87
N SER A 297 30.03 -31.95 -6.10
CA SER A 297 29.02 -32.23 -5.06
C SER A 297 29.62 -33.13 -3.97
N PHE A 298 29.50 -32.72 -2.70
CA PHE A 298 29.86 -33.55 -1.55
C PHE A 298 29.03 -34.85 -1.51
N LEU A 299 29.71 -36.01 -1.61
CA LEU A 299 29.53 -37.27 -0.85
C LEU A 299 30.55 -38.31 -1.38
N PRO A 300 31.05 -39.27 -0.55
CA PRO A 300 32.08 -40.21 -0.97
C PRO A 300 31.51 -41.48 -1.64
N ASP A 301 32.25 -42.02 -2.61
CA ASP A 301 31.97 -43.33 -3.24
C ASP A 301 32.28 -44.50 -2.30
N GLU A 302 31.35 -45.45 -2.19
CA GLU A 302 31.66 -46.88 -2.14
C GLU A 302 30.66 -47.64 -3.04
N ASN A 303 31.18 -48.57 -3.86
CA ASN A 303 30.39 -49.33 -4.82
C ASN A 303 29.64 -50.48 -4.12
N GLU A 304 28.37 -50.70 -4.49
CA GLU A 304 27.82 -52.04 -4.72
C GLU A 304 26.50 -51.97 -5.51
N ASP A 305 26.32 -52.92 -6.45
CA ASP A 305 25.23 -52.90 -7.43
C ASP A 305 23.85 -53.19 -6.83
N GLY A 306 22.85 -52.36 -7.18
CA GLY A 306 21.45 -52.61 -6.84
C GLY A 306 20.49 -51.70 -7.60
N GLU A 307 19.60 -52.29 -8.40
CA GLU A 307 18.53 -51.56 -9.09
C GLU A 307 17.54 -50.92 -8.10
N ASP A 308 17.63 -49.62 -7.84
CA ASP A 308 16.51 -48.88 -7.22
C ASP A 308 16.04 -47.77 -8.17
N LYS A 309 14.84 -47.96 -8.71
CA LYS A 309 14.17 -46.98 -9.59
C LYS A 309 14.02 -45.67 -8.84
N GLU A 310 14.40 -44.57 -9.47
CA GLU A 310 14.19 -43.21 -8.98
C GLU A 310 12.70 -42.99 -8.66
N LYS A 311 12.33 -43.12 -7.37
CA LYS A 311 10.94 -43.06 -6.93
C LYS A 311 10.46 -41.62 -7.09
N ALA A 312 9.45 -41.42 -7.95
CA ALA A 312 8.79 -40.13 -8.10
C ALA A 312 8.19 -39.67 -6.76
N VAL A 313 8.91 -38.77 -6.09
CA VAL A 313 8.59 -38.32 -4.72
C VAL A 313 7.17 -37.76 -4.71
N THR A 314 6.27 -38.47 -4.03
CA THR A 314 4.85 -38.16 -4.09
C THR A 314 4.55 -36.96 -3.19
N PHE A 315 3.58 -36.11 -3.57
CA PHE A 315 3.20 -34.93 -2.77
C PHE A 315 2.88 -35.27 -1.29
N LYS A 316 2.40 -36.48 -1.05
CA LYS A 316 2.15 -37.07 0.28
C LYS A 316 3.41 -37.22 1.15
N GLU A 317 4.57 -37.47 0.54
CA GLU A 317 5.86 -37.60 1.24
C GLU A 317 6.45 -36.22 1.53
N MET A 318 6.46 -35.31 0.55
CA MET A 318 6.84 -33.90 0.80
C MET A 318 5.97 -33.24 1.89
N ALA A 319 4.66 -33.52 1.92
CA ALA A 319 3.76 -33.02 2.96
C ALA A 319 4.05 -33.62 4.35
N LYS A 320 4.55 -34.86 4.41
CA LYS A 320 4.92 -35.55 5.66
C LYS A 320 6.11 -34.86 6.34
N ASP A 321 7.09 -34.41 5.57
CA ASP A 321 8.30 -33.74 6.08
C ASP A 321 8.15 -32.21 6.21
N PHE A 322 7.15 -31.63 5.54
CA PHE A 322 6.82 -30.20 5.65
C PHE A 322 6.42 -29.78 7.07
N VAL A 323 5.51 -30.51 7.72
CA VAL A 323 5.03 -30.15 9.08
C VAL A 323 6.13 -30.25 10.15
N PRO A 324 6.96 -31.31 10.20
CA PRO A 324 8.16 -31.36 11.04
C PRO A 324 9.14 -30.22 10.76
N SER A 325 9.39 -29.89 9.49
CA SER A 325 10.29 -28.79 9.10
C SER A 325 9.77 -27.42 9.54
N LEU A 326 8.47 -27.18 9.38
CA LEU A 326 7.78 -25.98 9.87
C LEU A 326 7.89 -25.88 11.40
N LYS A 327 7.67 -27.00 12.12
CA LYS A 327 7.81 -27.07 13.59
C LYS A 327 9.25 -26.81 14.03
N ARG A 328 10.26 -27.36 13.33
CA ARG A 328 11.69 -27.11 13.59
C ARG A 328 12.03 -25.63 13.39
N LEU A 329 11.55 -25.05 12.30
CA LEU A 329 11.75 -23.63 11.97
C LEU A 329 11.15 -22.69 13.03
N PHE A 330 9.88 -22.86 13.43
CA PHE A 330 9.27 -22.01 14.45
C PHE A 330 9.72 -22.32 15.89
N ARG A 331 10.34 -23.49 16.13
CA ARG A 331 11.04 -23.80 17.39
C ARG A 331 12.34 -23.01 17.54
N ASN A 332 12.97 -22.56 16.44
CA ASN A 332 14.09 -21.62 16.51
C ASN A 332 13.60 -20.27 17.07
N SER A 333 13.91 -20.05 18.35
CA SER A 333 13.41 -18.92 19.13
C SER A 333 14.08 -17.58 18.79
N ILE A 334 15.08 -17.57 17.89
CA ILE A 334 15.59 -16.34 17.25
C ILE A 334 14.70 -16.02 16.05
N TYR A 335 14.50 -16.99 15.15
CA TYR A 335 13.67 -16.83 13.95
C TYR A 335 12.24 -16.37 14.27
N SER A 336 11.56 -17.01 15.23
CA SER A 336 10.20 -16.63 15.62
C SER A 336 10.12 -15.22 16.22
N MET A 337 11.15 -14.77 16.96
CA MET A 337 11.25 -13.39 17.43
C MET A 337 11.51 -12.41 16.28
N MET A 338 12.32 -12.79 15.28
CA MET A 338 12.57 -11.96 14.09
C MET A 338 11.30 -11.76 13.27
N ILE A 339 10.50 -12.81 13.04
CA ILE A 339 9.19 -12.69 12.40
C ILE A 339 8.29 -11.73 13.18
N LEU A 340 8.15 -11.91 14.50
CA LEU A 340 7.28 -11.07 15.32
C LEU A 340 7.70 -9.59 15.26
N THR A 341 8.99 -9.32 15.41
CA THR A 341 9.57 -7.97 15.32
C THR A 341 9.29 -7.33 13.96
N HIS A 342 9.54 -8.08 12.88
CA HIS A 342 9.34 -7.61 11.51
C HIS A 342 7.84 -7.40 11.19
N LEU A 343 6.97 -8.29 11.68
CA LEU A 343 5.52 -8.17 11.52
C LEU A 343 4.97 -6.89 12.18
N VAL A 344 5.40 -6.59 13.41
CA VAL A 344 5.02 -5.37 14.14
C VAL A 344 5.54 -4.11 13.41
N ALA A 345 6.79 -4.13 12.92
CA ALA A 345 7.35 -3.02 12.15
C ALA A 345 6.61 -2.78 10.83
N VAL A 346 6.29 -3.86 10.08
CA VAL A 346 5.54 -3.78 8.82
C VAL A 346 4.09 -3.32 9.06
N ASN A 347 3.46 -3.74 10.16
CA ASN A 347 2.13 -3.25 10.56
C ASN A 347 2.12 -1.71 10.68
N GLY A 348 3.10 -1.14 11.39
CA GLY A 348 3.26 0.32 11.51
C GLY A 348 3.55 1.00 10.17
N PHE A 349 4.37 0.40 9.32
CA PHE A 349 4.70 0.92 7.99
C PHE A 349 3.50 0.93 7.03
N ILE A 350 2.72 -0.16 6.98
CA ILE A 350 1.58 -0.30 6.06
C ILE A 350 0.39 0.57 6.51
N GLY A 351 0.12 0.66 7.81
CA GLY A 351 -0.85 1.61 8.35
C GLY A 351 -0.47 3.07 8.06
N LEU A 352 0.82 3.42 8.24
CA LEU A 352 1.34 4.75 7.93
C LEU A 352 1.21 5.07 6.44
N ILE A 353 1.75 4.28 5.51
CA ILE A 353 1.76 4.62 4.08
C ILE A 353 0.34 4.72 3.49
N THR A 354 -0.61 3.94 4.01
CA THR A 354 -1.98 3.87 3.50
C THR A 354 -2.83 5.08 3.90
N PHE A 355 -2.73 5.53 5.16
CA PHE A 355 -3.53 6.68 5.64
C PHE A 355 -2.75 7.98 5.82
N LYS A 356 -1.42 8.03 5.59
CA LYS A 356 -0.64 9.28 5.63
C LYS A 356 -1.20 10.38 4.72
N PRO A 357 -1.67 10.12 3.48
CA PRO A 357 -2.34 11.15 2.67
C PRO A 357 -3.59 11.72 3.36
N LYS A 358 -4.43 10.85 3.92
CA LYS A 358 -5.64 11.25 4.66
C LYS A 358 -5.31 12.03 5.95
N PHE A 359 -4.32 11.59 6.72
CA PHE A 359 -3.84 12.30 7.91
C PHE A 359 -3.30 13.70 7.56
N MET A 360 -2.56 13.82 6.46
CA MET A 360 -2.11 15.12 5.94
C MET A 360 -3.27 16.00 5.50
N GLU A 361 -4.32 15.42 4.92
CA GLU A 361 -5.49 16.14 4.46
C GLU A 361 -6.41 16.62 5.60
N GLN A 362 -6.51 15.86 6.69
CA GLN A 362 -7.31 16.24 7.85
C GLN A 362 -6.53 17.12 8.84
N ILE A 363 -5.47 16.57 9.46
CA ILE A 363 -4.71 17.19 10.56
C ILE A 363 -3.80 18.30 10.07
N TYR A 364 -2.95 17.97 9.11
CA TYR A 364 -2.10 18.97 8.47
C TYR A 364 -2.85 19.73 7.38
N GLY A 365 -4.16 19.47 7.22
CA GLY A 365 -5.17 20.22 6.48
C GLY A 365 -4.92 20.46 4.99
N GLN A 366 -3.95 19.79 4.39
CA GLN A 366 -3.50 20.08 3.04
C GLN A 366 -4.49 19.47 2.03
N ALA A 367 -4.74 20.09 0.88
CA ALA A 367 -4.98 19.25 -0.29
C ALA A 367 -3.82 18.24 -0.40
N ALA A 368 -3.94 17.12 -1.12
CA ALA A 368 -2.80 16.18 -1.29
C ALA A 368 -1.51 16.86 -1.86
N SER A 369 -1.57 18.14 -2.24
CA SER A 369 -0.45 19.06 -2.44
C SER A 369 -0.18 20.16 -1.39
N LYS A 370 -1.18 20.81 -0.74
CA LYS A 370 -1.00 21.97 0.21
C LYS A 370 -2.29 22.54 0.91
N ALA A 371 -2.23 23.14 2.14
CA ALA A 371 -3.25 23.84 3.03
C ALA A 371 -3.28 23.31 4.50
N ILE A 372 -3.93 23.91 5.56
CA ILE A 372 -3.77 23.46 7.01
C ILE A 372 -5.02 23.51 7.95
N PHE A 373 -5.00 23.49 9.32
CA PHE A 373 -6.10 23.16 10.33
C PHE A 373 -6.81 24.26 11.18
N LEU A 374 -8.14 24.12 11.37
CA LEU A 374 -9.06 24.85 12.28
C LEU A 374 -10.20 23.94 12.75
N ILE A 375 -10.65 24.15 13.99
CA ILE A 375 -11.68 23.36 14.68
C ILE A 375 -13.06 23.90 14.33
N VAL A 376 -13.96 23.04 13.84
CA VAL A 376 -15.41 23.29 13.91
C VAL A 376 -15.87 22.79 15.28
N SER A 377 -16.40 23.68 16.13
CA SER A 377 -16.94 23.32 17.45
C SER A 377 -18.18 22.45 17.29
N TYR A 378 -18.00 21.14 17.30
CA TYR A 378 -19.05 20.16 17.03
C TYR A 378 -19.81 19.78 18.31
N ASN A 379 -20.38 20.76 19.00
CA ASN A 379 -21.41 20.52 20.00
C ASN A 379 -22.78 20.56 19.30
N TYR A 380 -23.62 19.55 19.51
CA TYR A 380 -24.93 19.44 18.84
C TYR A 380 -25.81 20.67 19.13
N SER A 381 -25.72 21.18 20.35
CA SER A 381 -26.41 22.36 20.87
C SER A 381 -25.73 23.71 20.55
N THR A 382 -24.63 23.75 19.78
CA THR A 382 -24.03 25.02 19.28
C THR A 382 -24.24 25.27 17.79
N LEU A 383 -24.77 24.29 17.05
CA LEU A 383 -25.08 24.46 15.62
C LEU A 383 -26.39 25.24 15.40
N LEU A 384 -27.39 25.02 16.28
CA LEU A 384 -28.54 25.90 16.43
C LEU A 384 -28.26 26.92 17.53
N SER A 385 -28.50 28.19 17.25
CA SER A 385 -28.21 29.31 18.15
C SER A 385 -29.19 30.48 17.88
N PRO A 386 -29.30 31.49 18.77
CA PRO A 386 -30.31 32.54 18.61
C PRO A 386 -30.26 33.28 17.26
N CYS A 387 -29.08 33.39 16.63
CA CYS A 387 -28.92 34.07 15.35
C CYS A 387 -29.46 33.29 14.15
N ASN A 388 -29.51 31.96 14.18
CA ASN A 388 -30.05 31.11 13.09
C ASN A 388 -31.40 30.46 13.42
N MET A 389 -31.98 30.73 14.59
CA MET A 389 -33.28 30.21 15.03
C MET A 389 -34.45 30.63 14.12
N GLY A 390 -34.31 31.75 13.39
CA GLY A 390 -35.26 32.21 12.37
C GLY A 390 -35.13 31.50 11.00
N CYS A 391 -34.34 30.44 10.92
CA CYS A 391 -34.07 29.66 9.71
C CYS A 391 -34.36 28.17 9.97
N SER A 392 -35.18 27.52 9.15
CA SER A 392 -35.46 26.07 9.24
C SER A 392 -34.31 25.23 8.68
N CYS A 393 -33.09 25.37 9.22
CA CYS A 393 -31.88 24.78 8.68
C CYS A 393 -31.81 23.26 8.89
N SER A 394 -31.68 22.51 7.79
CA SER A 394 -31.36 21.08 7.83
C SER A 394 -29.97 20.83 8.40
N MET A 395 -29.91 20.08 9.50
CA MET A 395 -28.68 19.63 10.16
C MET A 395 -27.99 18.48 9.41
N LYS A 396 -28.59 17.97 8.32
CA LYS A 396 -28.03 16.87 7.51
C LYS A 396 -26.95 17.39 6.54
N HIS A 397 -27.18 18.53 5.89
CA HIS A 397 -26.28 19.08 4.88
C HIS A 397 -24.94 19.59 5.45
N TRP A 398 -23.92 19.66 4.59
CA TRP A 398 -22.57 20.07 4.92
C TRP A 398 -21.99 20.93 3.79
N ASP A 399 -22.16 22.25 3.92
CA ASP A 399 -21.80 23.27 2.94
C ASP A 399 -20.87 24.30 3.61
N PRO A 400 -19.61 23.94 3.93
CA PRO A 400 -18.77 24.78 4.76
C PRO A 400 -18.56 26.17 4.13
N VAL A 401 -18.82 27.22 4.91
CA VAL A 401 -18.56 28.63 4.53
C VAL A 401 -17.60 29.29 5.51
N CYS A 402 -16.71 30.12 4.97
CA CYS A 402 -15.80 30.94 5.73
C CYS A 402 -16.39 32.34 5.89
N ALA A 403 -16.68 32.71 7.13
CA ALA A 403 -17.11 34.06 7.47
C ALA A 403 -15.91 35.01 7.63
N TYR A 404 -16.15 36.32 7.46
CA TYR A 404 -15.10 37.34 7.58
C TYR A 404 -14.42 37.39 8.96
N ASN A 405 -15.10 36.92 10.02
CA ASN A 405 -14.56 36.76 11.37
C ASN A 405 -13.54 35.59 11.51
N GLY A 406 -13.25 34.86 10.43
CA GLY A 406 -12.31 33.72 10.41
C GLY A 406 -12.91 32.40 10.91
N MET A 407 -14.20 32.38 11.26
CA MET A 407 -14.91 31.17 11.68
C MET A 407 -15.51 30.44 10.46
N THR A 408 -15.47 29.11 10.52
CA THR A 408 -16.07 28.24 9.49
C THR A 408 -17.38 27.66 10.02
N TYR A 409 -18.48 27.95 9.32
CA TYR A 409 -19.83 27.46 9.66
C TYR A 409 -20.17 26.24 8.79
N ALA A 410 -21.03 25.36 9.28
CA ALA A 410 -21.33 24.08 8.62
C ALA A 410 -22.24 24.19 7.38
N SER A 411 -23.02 25.27 7.26
CA SER A 411 -23.78 25.65 6.07
C SER A 411 -24.03 27.17 6.03
N PRO A 412 -24.38 27.76 4.88
CA PRO A 412 -24.76 29.17 4.80
C PRO A 412 -26.04 29.47 5.61
N CYS A 413 -26.98 28.52 5.66
CA CYS A 413 -28.17 28.60 6.51
C CYS A 413 -27.79 28.67 8.00
N LEU A 414 -26.87 27.80 8.45
CA LEU A 414 -26.41 27.78 9.85
C LEU A 414 -25.54 28.99 10.21
N ALA A 415 -24.97 29.69 9.22
CA ALA A 415 -24.38 31.02 9.39
C ALA A 415 -25.42 32.17 9.42
N GLY A 416 -26.71 31.86 9.20
CA GLY A 416 -27.81 32.81 9.16
C GLY A 416 -27.79 33.74 7.95
N CYS A 417 -27.16 33.35 6.84
CA CYS A 417 -27.08 34.16 5.63
C CYS A 417 -28.43 34.18 4.89
N GLN A 418 -28.85 35.37 4.45
CA GLN A 418 -30.17 35.58 3.85
C GLN A 418 -30.13 35.68 2.32
N THR A 419 -29.03 36.17 1.75
CA THR A 419 -28.88 36.34 0.29
C THR A 419 -27.53 35.81 -0.19
N ALA A 420 -27.45 35.47 -1.48
CA ALA A 420 -26.22 35.06 -2.13
C ALA A 420 -26.07 35.76 -3.49
N THR A 421 -24.85 36.14 -3.84
CA THR A 421 -24.49 36.79 -5.11
C THR A 421 -23.32 36.09 -5.78
N GLY A 422 -23.35 35.96 -7.11
CA GLY A 422 -22.30 35.35 -7.92
C GLY A 422 -22.76 34.07 -8.61
N THR A 423 -21.80 33.26 -9.07
CA THR A 423 -22.03 31.91 -9.61
C THR A 423 -20.87 30.99 -9.20
N GLY A 424 -21.15 29.69 -9.06
CA GLY A 424 -20.14 28.66 -8.79
C GLY A 424 -19.19 28.99 -7.64
N LYS A 425 -17.88 29.01 -7.93
CA LYS A 425 -16.82 29.26 -6.94
C LYS A 425 -16.74 30.72 -6.48
N ALA A 426 -17.36 31.66 -7.19
CA ALA A 426 -17.38 33.09 -6.88
C ALA A 426 -18.61 33.51 -6.04
N MET A 427 -19.40 32.54 -5.56
CA MET A 427 -20.54 32.80 -4.67
C MET A 427 -20.10 33.42 -3.34
N VAL A 428 -20.72 34.55 -3.01
CA VAL A 428 -20.60 35.23 -1.72
C VAL A 428 -21.99 35.28 -1.09
N PHE A 429 -22.08 34.88 0.17
CA PHE A 429 -23.27 34.98 1.00
C PHE A 429 -23.23 36.26 1.82
N HIS A 430 -24.37 36.93 1.96
CA HIS A 430 -24.50 38.21 2.66
C HIS A 430 -25.60 38.18 3.71
N ASN A 431 -25.55 39.20 4.58
CA ASN A 431 -26.45 39.39 5.71
C ASN A 431 -26.50 38.16 6.64
N CYS A 432 -25.32 37.62 6.96
CA CYS A 432 -25.16 36.44 7.80
C CYS A 432 -25.26 36.80 9.29
N THR A 433 -26.43 36.58 9.89
CA THR A 433 -26.74 37.00 11.27
C THR A 433 -25.83 36.38 12.34
N CYS A 434 -25.23 35.20 12.09
CA CYS A 434 -24.33 34.54 13.04
C CYS A 434 -22.87 34.97 12.91
N VAL A 435 -22.54 35.88 11.99
CA VAL A 435 -21.16 36.34 11.73
C VAL A 435 -20.82 37.62 12.49
N GLY A 436 -21.81 38.47 12.75
CA GLY A 436 -21.64 39.73 13.48
C GLY A 436 -21.34 39.52 14.96
N ASP A 437 -20.37 40.27 15.48
CA ASP A 437 -20.08 40.35 16.90
C ASP A 437 -20.79 41.58 17.51
N PHE A 438 -21.36 41.44 18.71
CA PHE A 438 -22.19 42.47 19.36
C PHE A 438 -21.44 43.79 19.64
N MET A 439 -20.11 43.79 19.53
CA MET A 439 -19.24 44.91 19.92
C MET A 439 -18.64 45.71 18.75
N THR A 440 -18.79 45.30 17.48
CA THR A 440 -18.25 46.06 16.32
C THR A 440 -19.24 46.13 15.12
N PRO A 441 -20.05 47.20 15.00
CA PRO A 441 -21.13 47.29 14.00
C PRO A 441 -20.72 47.46 12.52
N ALA A 442 -19.47 47.21 12.14
CA ALA A 442 -18.89 47.65 10.86
C ALA A 442 -18.00 46.62 10.13
N ALA A 443 -18.06 45.33 10.51
CA ALA A 443 -17.46 44.25 9.73
C ALA A 443 -18.49 43.71 8.71
N ASN A 444 -18.07 43.52 7.47
CA ASN A 444 -18.92 42.98 6.41
C ASN A 444 -19.49 41.61 6.83
N MET A 445 -20.82 41.54 7.02
CA MET A 445 -21.55 40.34 7.45
C MET A 445 -21.71 39.33 6.31
N SER A 446 -20.59 38.92 5.74
CA SER A 446 -20.51 38.05 4.57
C SER A 446 -19.68 36.80 4.83
N ALA A 447 -19.97 35.76 4.05
CA ALA A 447 -19.27 34.50 4.06
C ALA A 447 -19.01 34.01 2.62
N VAL A 448 -17.87 33.36 2.41
CA VAL A 448 -17.47 32.78 1.12
C VAL A 448 -17.44 31.27 1.19
N LEU A 449 -17.59 30.59 0.04
CA LEU A 449 -17.57 29.12 -0.01
C LEU A 449 -16.23 28.52 0.42
N GLY A 450 -16.31 27.41 1.14
CA GLY A 450 -15.18 26.65 1.64
C GLY A 450 -14.78 27.01 3.07
N GLN A 451 -13.80 26.28 3.61
CA GLN A 451 -13.30 26.51 4.96
C GLN A 451 -12.31 27.69 5.00
N CYS A 452 -12.25 28.40 6.12
CA CYS A 452 -11.34 29.54 6.26
C CYS A 452 -9.88 29.17 6.09
N SER A 453 -9.04 30.13 5.68
CA SER A 453 -7.59 29.94 5.60
C SER A 453 -7.02 29.65 6.98
N ARG A 454 -6.44 28.47 7.13
CA ARG A 454 -6.03 27.91 8.42
C ARG A 454 -4.60 28.42 8.78
N LYS A 455 -4.30 28.76 10.05
CA LYS A 455 -3.18 29.65 10.49
C LYS A 455 -1.76 29.27 10.01
N SER A 456 -0.90 30.29 9.82
CA SER A 456 0.50 30.20 9.37
C SER A 456 1.39 29.28 10.20
N ASP A 457 1.23 29.25 11.53
CA ASP A 457 1.98 28.39 12.47
C ASP A 457 2.09 26.94 12.03
N CYS A 458 1.08 26.45 11.33
CA CYS A 458 1.01 25.05 11.00
C CYS A 458 1.80 24.69 9.74
N ASP A 459 2.15 25.65 8.86
CA ASP A 459 2.98 25.38 7.68
C ASP A 459 4.41 25.06 8.13
N TYR A 460 4.84 25.76 9.18
CA TYR A 460 6.03 25.45 9.94
C TYR A 460 5.95 24.07 10.61
N LYS A 461 4.85 23.75 11.32
CA LYS A 461 4.67 22.40 11.95
C LYS A 461 4.64 21.26 10.92
N PHE A 462 4.09 21.49 9.72
CA PHE A 462 4.07 20.54 8.62
C PHE A 462 5.49 20.30 8.08
N LYS A 463 6.28 21.36 7.85
CA LYS A 463 7.68 21.24 7.42
C LYS A 463 8.53 20.45 8.43
N ILE A 464 8.37 20.70 9.73
CA ILE A 464 9.04 19.93 10.79
C ILE A 464 8.63 18.45 10.73
N TYR A 465 7.33 18.16 10.66
CA TYR A 465 6.83 16.78 10.56
C TYR A 465 7.35 16.05 9.30
N MET A 466 7.44 16.75 8.17
CA MET A 466 8.03 16.21 6.94
C MET A 466 9.52 15.92 7.10
N ALA A 467 10.31 16.86 7.64
CA ALA A 467 11.74 16.66 7.89
C ALA A 467 11.99 15.47 8.84
N LEU A 468 11.25 15.37 9.95
CA LEU A 468 11.35 14.27 10.91
C LEU A 468 10.93 12.93 10.30
N THR A 469 9.85 12.88 9.51
CA THR A 469 9.44 11.61 8.88
C THR A 469 10.36 11.16 7.75
N VAL A 470 11.03 12.08 7.04
CA VAL A 470 12.07 11.73 6.06
C VAL A 470 13.33 11.22 6.77
N ALA A 471 13.81 11.90 7.81
CA ALA A 471 14.96 11.45 8.60
C ALA A 471 14.70 10.08 9.25
N GLY A 472 13.52 9.87 9.84
CA GLY A 472 13.13 8.57 10.41
C GLY A 472 13.04 7.45 9.37
N ALA A 473 12.52 7.74 8.17
CA ALA A 473 12.48 6.77 7.08
C ALA A 473 13.89 6.39 6.60
N PHE A 474 14.81 7.34 6.51
CA PHE A 474 16.21 7.10 6.17
C PHE A 474 16.91 6.20 7.21
N ILE A 475 16.79 6.54 8.50
CA ILE A 475 17.35 5.72 9.60
C ILE A 475 16.77 4.29 9.57
N SER A 476 15.46 4.14 9.35
CA SER A 476 14.83 2.83 9.25
C SER A 476 15.29 2.03 8.03
N ALA A 477 15.59 2.68 6.90
CA ALA A 477 16.11 2.04 5.70
C ALA A 477 17.53 1.47 5.93
N CYS A 478 18.39 2.21 6.65
CA CYS A 478 19.73 1.72 7.01
C CYS A 478 19.71 0.41 7.84
N GLY A 479 18.66 0.19 8.65
CA GLY A 479 18.48 -1.03 9.44
C GLY A 479 17.94 -2.24 8.66
N ALA A 480 17.36 -2.04 7.47
CA ALA A 480 16.67 -3.10 6.73
C ALA A 480 17.64 -4.20 6.22
N THR A 481 18.72 -3.81 5.54
CA THR A 481 19.69 -4.76 4.95
C THR A 481 20.43 -5.57 6.02
N PRO A 482 20.98 -4.97 7.10
CA PRO A 482 21.58 -5.75 8.20
C PRO A 482 20.57 -6.70 8.85
N GLY A 483 19.31 -6.27 9.06
CA GLY A 483 18.26 -7.12 9.62
C GLY A 483 17.96 -8.35 8.77
N TYR A 484 17.93 -8.20 7.44
CA TYR A 484 17.77 -9.31 6.50
C TYR A 484 18.96 -10.28 6.50
N ILE A 485 20.19 -9.76 6.58
CA ILE A 485 21.41 -10.59 6.68
C ILE A 485 21.44 -11.39 7.99
N VAL A 486 21.04 -10.79 9.11
CA VAL A 486 20.93 -11.49 10.41
C VAL A 486 19.91 -12.63 10.33
N LEU A 487 18.80 -12.44 9.61
CA LEU A 487 17.80 -13.48 9.40
C LEU A 487 18.42 -14.68 8.67
N LEU A 488 19.04 -14.45 7.50
CA LEU A 488 19.68 -15.48 6.69
C LEU A 488 20.78 -16.24 7.44
N ARG A 489 21.52 -15.58 8.34
CA ARG A 489 22.58 -16.19 9.16
C ARG A 489 22.05 -16.91 10.40
N SER A 490 20.81 -16.67 10.82
CA SER A 490 20.20 -17.30 12.01
C SER A 490 19.46 -18.60 11.72
N ILE A 491 19.43 -19.04 10.45
CA ILE A 491 18.65 -20.18 9.96
C ILE A 491 19.61 -21.21 9.33
N GLN A 492 19.38 -22.50 9.61
CA GLN A 492 20.15 -23.60 9.06
C GLN A 492 20.03 -23.63 7.51
N PRO A 493 21.08 -23.99 6.75
CA PRO A 493 21.09 -23.89 5.28
C PRO A 493 19.89 -24.57 4.58
N ASP A 494 19.51 -25.74 5.07
CA ASP A 494 18.39 -26.57 4.62
C ASP A 494 16.99 -25.94 4.85
N LEU A 495 16.87 -24.99 5.78
CA LEU A 495 15.61 -24.32 6.11
C LEU A 495 15.47 -22.90 5.54
N LYS A 496 16.51 -22.33 4.93
CA LYS A 496 16.51 -20.91 4.49
C LYS A 496 15.41 -20.57 3.49
N SER A 497 15.19 -21.41 2.48
CA SER A 497 14.17 -21.21 1.44
C SER A 497 12.75 -21.26 2.02
N LEU A 498 12.46 -22.28 2.84
CA LEU A 498 11.21 -22.40 3.59
C LEU A 498 10.97 -21.19 4.49
N ALA A 499 12.01 -20.71 5.16
CA ALA A 499 11.93 -19.56 6.05
C ALA A 499 11.61 -18.25 5.31
N LEU A 500 12.27 -17.97 4.20
CA LEU A 500 11.96 -16.79 3.37
C LEU A 500 10.53 -16.85 2.80
N GLY A 501 10.08 -18.04 2.39
CA GLY A 501 8.70 -18.28 1.97
C GLY A 501 7.69 -18.01 3.10
N MET A 502 7.94 -18.57 4.29
CA MET A 502 7.06 -18.39 5.46
C MET A 502 7.05 -16.94 5.97
N GLN A 503 8.20 -16.26 6.00
CA GLN A 503 8.27 -14.84 6.31
C GLN A 503 7.42 -14.04 5.33
N THR A 504 7.59 -14.26 4.02
CA THR A 504 6.82 -13.55 2.98
C THR A 504 5.33 -13.81 3.15
N LEU A 505 4.91 -15.06 3.33
CA LEU A 505 3.51 -15.43 3.55
C LEU A 505 2.92 -14.72 4.78
N ILE A 506 3.62 -14.73 5.92
CA ILE A 506 3.16 -14.09 7.16
C ILE A 506 3.10 -12.58 7.03
N VAL A 507 4.12 -11.95 6.44
CA VAL A 507 4.17 -10.50 6.22
C VAL A 507 3.05 -10.04 5.29
N ARG A 508 2.76 -10.79 4.21
CA ARG A 508 1.67 -10.48 3.27
C ARG A 508 0.30 -10.68 3.92
N THR A 509 0.10 -11.80 4.63
CA THR A 509 -1.19 -12.15 5.24
C THR A 509 -1.52 -11.27 6.46
N LEU A 510 -0.59 -11.13 7.41
CA LEU A 510 -0.82 -10.46 8.71
C LEU A 510 -0.26 -9.03 8.77
N GLY A 511 0.69 -8.68 7.89
CA GLY A 511 1.18 -7.30 7.73
C GLY A 511 0.46 -6.53 6.62
N GLY A 512 0.05 -7.20 5.55
CA GLY A 512 -0.64 -6.56 4.43
C GLY A 512 -2.12 -6.28 4.69
N ILE A 513 -2.90 -7.30 5.06
CA ILE A 513 -4.37 -7.24 5.08
C ILE A 513 -4.94 -6.56 6.34
N PRO A 514 -4.53 -6.90 7.59
CA PRO A 514 -5.13 -6.31 8.78
C PRO A 514 -4.89 -4.80 8.97
N PRO A 515 -3.69 -4.23 8.74
CA PRO A 515 -3.43 -2.83 9.10
C PRO A 515 -4.31 -1.81 8.41
N PRO A 516 -4.54 -1.85 7.08
CA PRO A 516 -5.49 -0.95 6.44
C PRO A 516 -6.89 -1.00 7.07
N ILE A 517 -7.34 -2.20 7.48
CA ILE A 517 -8.67 -2.40 8.07
C ILE A 517 -8.75 -1.79 9.48
N TYR A 518 -7.84 -2.14 10.39
CA TYR A 518 -7.93 -1.64 11.78
C TYR A 518 -7.50 -0.17 11.91
N PHE A 519 -6.55 0.33 11.12
CA PHE A 519 -6.28 1.77 11.05
C PHE A 519 -7.50 2.53 10.53
N GLY A 520 -8.18 2.00 9.50
CA GLY A 520 -9.42 2.57 8.98
C GLY A 520 -10.52 2.63 10.05
N ALA A 521 -10.78 1.51 10.73
CA ALA A 521 -11.79 1.45 11.80
C ALA A 521 -11.48 2.37 13.00
N LEU A 522 -10.19 2.54 13.32
CA LEU A 522 -9.76 3.47 14.37
C LEU A 522 -9.87 4.94 13.95
N ILE A 523 -9.59 5.27 12.68
CA ILE A 523 -9.85 6.60 12.11
C ILE A 523 -11.35 6.90 12.14
N ASP A 524 -12.19 5.95 11.71
CA ASP A 524 -13.65 6.07 11.69
C ASP A 524 -14.25 6.40 13.08
N ARG A 525 -13.67 5.90 14.18
CA ARG A 525 -14.07 6.26 15.56
C ARG A 525 -13.86 7.74 15.91
N THR A 526 -13.01 8.45 15.18
CA THR A 526 -12.72 9.89 15.41
C THR A 526 -13.62 10.81 14.57
N CYS A 527 -14.60 10.25 13.85
CA CYS A 527 -15.54 11.00 13.04
C CYS A 527 -16.56 11.77 13.89
N LEU A 528 -16.65 13.09 13.66
CA LEU A 528 -17.65 13.98 14.27
C LEU A 528 -18.91 14.09 13.39
N LYS A 529 -18.76 14.10 12.06
CA LYS A 529 -19.88 14.22 11.11
C LYS A 529 -19.75 13.19 9.99
N TRP A 530 -20.64 12.20 10.02
CA TRP A 530 -20.84 11.24 8.94
C TRP A 530 -21.58 11.87 7.76
N GLY A 531 -21.19 11.54 6.53
CA GLY A 531 -22.04 11.70 5.37
C GLY A 531 -23.26 10.78 5.44
N THR A 532 -24.27 11.09 4.64
CA THR A 532 -25.47 10.26 4.48
C THR A 532 -25.56 9.83 3.02
N LYS A 533 -25.80 8.55 2.77
CA LYS A 533 -25.99 8.05 1.41
C LYS A 533 -27.36 8.47 0.86
N GLN A 534 -27.52 8.50 -0.46
CA GLN A 534 -28.77 8.88 -1.14
C GLN A 534 -29.99 8.05 -0.71
N CYS A 535 -29.80 6.79 -0.30
CA CYS A 535 -30.85 5.90 0.21
C CYS A 535 -30.89 5.82 1.76
N GLY A 536 -30.24 6.75 2.47
CA GLY A 536 -30.04 6.68 3.91
C GLY A 536 -28.85 5.81 4.35
N GLY A 537 -28.53 5.86 5.63
CA GLY A 537 -27.38 5.15 6.22
C GLY A 537 -26.06 5.95 6.21
N ARG A 538 -25.04 5.43 6.92
CA ARG A 538 -23.76 6.12 7.13
C ARG A 538 -22.87 6.06 5.87
N GLY A 539 -22.37 7.24 5.49
CA GLY A 539 -21.48 7.47 4.35
C GLY A 539 -19.99 7.54 4.71
N ALA A 540 -19.23 8.29 3.92
CA ALA A 540 -17.86 8.71 4.26
C ALA A 540 -17.89 9.85 5.29
N CYS A 541 -16.88 9.92 6.16
CA CYS A 541 -16.82 10.98 7.17
C CYS A 541 -16.42 12.33 6.55
N ARG A 542 -17.14 13.41 6.94
CA ARG A 542 -16.95 14.78 6.41
C ARG A 542 -16.13 15.68 7.35
N LEU A 543 -16.10 15.36 8.64
CA LEU A 543 -15.34 16.07 9.68
C LEU A 543 -14.85 15.10 10.77
N TYR A 544 -13.57 15.18 11.13
CA TYR A 544 -12.92 14.41 12.19
C TYR A 544 -12.46 15.28 13.36
N ASP A 545 -12.51 14.74 14.59
CA ASP A 545 -11.80 15.30 15.73
C ASP A 545 -10.29 15.15 15.50
N SER A 546 -9.61 16.28 15.35
CA SER A 546 -8.18 16.30 15.02
C SER A 546 -7.24 16.06 16.21
N ASN A 547 -7.72 16.15 17.45
CA ASN A 547 -6.96 15.68 18.61
C ASN A 547 -7.08 14.17 18.73
N ALA A 548 -8.30 13.62 18.66
CA ALA A 548 -8.51 12.17 18.67
C ALA A 548 -7.80 11.50 17.49
N PHE A 549 -8.01 11.97 16.26
CA PHE A 549 -7.36 11.41 15.05
C PHE A 549 -5.83 11.46 15.18
N ARG A 550 -5.24 12.58 15.64
CA ARG A 550 -3.79 12.68 15.83
C ARG A 550 -3.27 11.66 16.85
N MET A 551 -3.92 11.56 18.01
CA MET A 551 -3.50 10.62 19.06
C MET A 551 -3.69 9.17 18.62
N THR A 552 -4.81 8.84 17.98
CA THR A 552 -5.09 7.48 17.48
C THR A 552 -4.14 7.09 16.35
N PHE A 553 -3.96 7.92 15.32
CA PHE A 553 -3.11 7.59 14.17
C PHE A 553 -1.61 7.61 14.52
N VAL A 554 -1.11 8.74 15.03
CA VAL A 554 0.34 8.91 15.31
C VAL A 554 0.74 8.09 16.53
N GLY A 555 -0.11 8.00 17.56
CA GLY A 555 0.14 7.20 18.75
C GLY A 555 0.20 5.71 18.45
N LEU A 556 -0.67 5.19 17.57
CA LEU A 556 -0.60 3.79 17.13
C LEU A 556 0.66 3.50 16.30
N VAL A 557 1.00 4.35 15.34
CA VAL A 557 2.25 4.20 14.56
C VAL A 557 3.47 4.23 15.48
N THR A 558 3.51 5.18 16.41
CA THR A 558 4.63 5.32 17.36
C THR A 558 4.70 4.14 18.32
N GLY A 559 3.56 3.66 18.81
CA GLY A 559 3.48 2.49 19.69
C GLY A 559 3.92 1.20 19.01
N LEU A 560 3.53 0.97 17.75
CA LEU A 560 3.99 -0.16 16.94
C LEU A 560 5.51 -0.09 16.69
N TYR A 561 6.04 1.07 16.29
CA TYR A 561 7.49 1.21 16.12
C TYR A 561 8.25 1.10 17.44
N PHE A 562 7.73 1.62 18.56
CA PHE A 562 8.34 1.45 19.88
C PHE A 562 8.40 -0.02 20.27
N LEU A 563 7.29 -0.76 20.13
CA LEU A 563 7.24 -2.20 20.37
C LEU A 563 8.22 -2.97 19.46
N ALA A 564 8.32 -2.62 18.18
CA ALA A 564 9.30 -3.23 17.27
C ALA A 564 10.75 -2.96 17.70
N ASN A 565 11.07 -1.74 18.19
CA ASN A 565 12.41 -1.43 18.71
C ASN A 565 12.72 -2.17 20.01
N VAL A 566 11.75 -2.31 20.91
CA VAL A 566 11.90 -3.14 22.14
C VAL A 566 12.16 -4.60 21.79
N LEU A 567 11.42 -5.16 20.82
CA LEU A 567 11.62 -6.53 20.35
C LEU A 567 12.99 -6.71 19.66
N TRP A 568 13.47 -5.73 18.88
CA TRP A 568 14.84 -5.69 18.35
C TRP A 568 15.89 -5.68 19.47
N GLY A 569 15.69 -4.92 20.54
CA GLY A 569 16.58 -4.90 21.70
C GLY A 569 16.65 -6.26 22.43
N ILE A 570 15.50 -6.89 22.65
CA ILE A 570 15.41 -8.25 23.24
C ILE A 570 16.12 -9.27 22.35
N LEU A 571 15.90 -9.20 21.03
CA LEU A 571 16.54 -10.06 20.04
C LEU A 571 18.08 -9.87 20.04
N TYR A 572 18.57 -8.63 20.08
CA TYR A 572 20.00 -8.31 20.13
C TYR A 572 20.66 -8.89 21.40
N VAL A 573 20.06 -8.69 22.57
CA VAL A 573 20.55 -9.28 23.83
C VAL A 573 20.58 -10.81 23.76
N LYS A 574 19.57 -11.43 23.13
CA LYS A 574 19.49 -12.89 22.97
C LYS A 574 20.57 -13.43 22.02
N ILE A 575 20.84 -12.72 20.91
CA ILE A 575 21.92 -13.05 19.97
C ILE A 575 23.28 -12.94 20.67
N ILE A 576 23.54 -11.87 21.42
CA ILE A 576 24.79 -11.72 22.21
C ILE A 576 24.94 -12.83 23.23
N LYS A 577 23.89 -13.17 23.98
CA LYS A 577 23.93 -14.29 24.95
C LYS A 577 24.22 -15.63 24.26
N ARG A 578 23.65 -15.88 23.07
CA ARG A 578 23.96 -17.08 22.26
C ARG A 578 25.42 -17.09 21.81
N GLN A 579 25.95 -15.99 21.30
CA GLN A 579 27.36 -15.90 20.89
C GLN A 579 28.34 -16.03 22.07
N LYS A 580 28.07 -15.41 23.22
CA LYS A 580 28.90 -15.60 24.42
C LYS A 580 28.88 -17.06 24.92
N LYS A 581 27.73 -17.74 24.91
CA LYS A 581 27.64 -19.17 25.27
C LYS A 581 28.41 -20.06 24.28
N LEU A 582 28.40 -19.73 22.98
CA LEU A 582 29.19 -20.43 21.96
C LEU A 582 30.70 -20.22 22.16
N ALA A 583 31.14 -18.98 22.37
CA ALA A 583 32.56 -18.67 22.61
C ALA A 583 33.11 -19.41 23.84
N LEU A 584 32.36 -19.41 24.96
CA LEU A 584 32.74 -20.14 26.17
C LEU A 584 32.77 -21.67 25.96
N ARG A 585 31.86 -22.22 25.13
CA ARG A 585 31.88 -23.65 24.78
C ARG A 585 33.06 -24.02 23.90
N ASN A 586 33.45 -23.16 22.97
CA ASN A 586 34.63 -23.39 22.13
C ASN A 586 35.89 -23.36 23.00
N GLN A 587 36.08 -22.32 23.83
CA GLN A 587 37.19 -22.26 24.79
C GLN A 587 37.24 -23.49 25.72
N ALA A 588 36.10 -24.00 26.18
CA ALA A 588 36.06 -25.22 26.98
C ALA A 588 36.43 -26.49 26.18
N LYS A 589 36.10 -26.57 24.89
CA LYS A 589 36.54 -27.65 24.00
C LYS A 589 38.05 -27.57 23.73
N ASP A 590 38.57 -26.38 23.45
CA ASP A 590 39.99 -26.14 23.15
C ASP A 590 40.86 -26.51 24.38
N ASN A 591 40.50 -26.02 25.57
CA ASN A 591 41.17 -26.36 26.83
C ASN A 591 41.11 -27.87 27.14
N ALA A 592 40.02 -28.56 26.79
CA ALA A 592 39.88 -30.00 26.99
C ALA A 592 40.78 -30.81 26.02
N LEU A 593 40.96 -30.33 24.78
CA LEU A 593 41.88 -30.90 23.80
C LEU A 593 43.35 -30.73 24.24
N GLU A 594 43.73 -29.55 24.74
CA GLU A 594 45.08 -29.32 25.27
C GLU A 594 45.37 -30.21 26.48
N GLY A 595 44.44 -30.30 27.44
CA GLY A 595 44.57 -31.18 28.61
C GLY A 595 44.70 -32.67 28.27
N ASN A 596 43.98 -33.14 27.25
CA ASN A 596 44.11 -34.53 26.78
C ASN A 596 45.43 -34.78 26.03
N THR A 597 45.97 -33.75 25.37
CA THR A 597 47.27 -33.82 24.69
C THR A 597 48.43 -33.91 25.69
N GLN A 598 48.33 -33.28 26.86
CA GLN A 598 49.29 -33.47 27.96
C GLN A 598 49.17 -34.83 28.66
N ASN A 599 47.98 -35.42 28.76
CA ASN A 599 47.79 -36.72 29.43
C ASN A 599 48.07 -37.95 28.56
N ASN A 600 48.12 -37.83 27.23
CA ASN A 600 48.43 -38.95 26.31
C ASN A 600 49.87 -39.49 26.39
N GLY A 601 50.63 -39.13 27.43
CA GLY A 601 51.84 -39.84 27.84
C GLY A 601 51.59 -41.19 28.53
N ARG A 602 50.38 -41.49 29.02
CA ARG A 602 50.03 -42.84 29.55
C ARG A 602 48.53 -43.13 29.68
N ALA A 603 48.20 -44.39 29.37
CA ALA A 603 46.95 -45.14 29.64
C ALA A 603 45.79 -45.04 28.60
N ASN A 604 45.53 -46.18 27.96
CA ASN A 604 44.25 -46.48 27.32
C ASN A 604 43.12 -46.48 28.35
N ILE A 605 42.09 -45.66 28.16
CA ILE A 605 40.78 -45.85 28.78
C ILE A 605 39.71 -45.70 27.70
N SER A 606 38.87 -46.72 27.57
CA SER A 606 37.78 -46.79 26.59
C SER A 606 36.68 -45.76 26.91
N ILE A 607 36.47 -44.80 26.01
CA ILE A 607 35.31 -43.89 26.06
C ILE A 607 34.19 -44.48 25.22
N SER A 608 33.14 -44.97 25.87
CA SER A 608 31.85 -45.23 25.22
C SER A 608 31.28 -43.89 24.72
N THR A 609 31.18 -43.74 23.40
CA THR A 609 30.71 -42.50 22.78
C THR A 609 29.21 -42.33 22.98
N ASN A 610 28.80 -41.40 23.84
CA ASN A 610 27.44 -40.85 23.84
C ASN A 610 27.22 -39.98 22.58
N LYS A 611 27.11 -40.64 21.43
CA LYS A 611 26.84 -40.04 20.10
C LYS A 611 25.44 -39.39 19.99
N GLU A 612 24.58 -39.53 21.01
CA GLU A 612 23.20 -39.03 20.98
C GLU A 612 23.02 -37.57 21.43
N GLU A 613 24.00 -36.95 22.10
CA GLU A 613 23.88 -35.53 22.53
C GLU A 613 24.45 -34.53 21.51
N GLU A 614 25.52 -34.86 20.76
CA GLU A 614 26.08 -33.94 19.75
C GLU A 614 25.10 -33.61 18.61
N ASN A 615 24.19 -34.53 18.28
CA ASN A 615 23.15 -34.31 17.26
C ASN A 615 21.92 -33.54 17.77
N LYS A 616 21.78 -33.27 19.08
CA LYS A 616 20.60 -32.62 19.68
C LYS A 616 20.74 -31.12 19.95
N GLU A 617 21.95 -30.60 20.13
CA GLU A 617 22.19 -29.15 20.38
C GLU A 617 22.92 -28.42 19.25
N SER A 618 23.51 -29.13 18.28
CA SER A 618 23.97 -28.53 17.00
C SER A 618 22.80 -28.15 16.07
N SER A 619 21.58 -28.60 16.39
CA SER A 619 20.41 -28.63 15.51
C SER A 619 19.20 -27.80 16.00
N ILE A 620 19.41 -26.76 16.83
CA ILE A 620 18.35 -25.85 17.37
C ILE A 620 18.77 -24.37 17.36
#